data_AF-A0A965BMT5-F1
#
_entry.id   AF-A0A965BMT5-F1
#
_cell.length_a   1.000
_cell.length_b   1.000
_cell.length_c   1.000
_cell.angle_alpha   90.00
_cell.angle_beta   90.00
_cell.angle_gamma   90.00
#
_symmetry.space_group_name_H-M   'P 1'
#
loop_
_entity.id
_entity.type
_entity.pdbx_description
1 polymer ?
#
loop_
_entity_poly.entity_id
_entity_poly.type
_entity_poly.pdbx_seq_one_letter_code
_entity_poly.pdbx_strand_id
1 'polypeptide(L)'
;MAEGWARASAAQLSDPEAFSFSSAGLEAHGLNPRAVAVMAQNGVDISAHTSDILTDEMLAAADLVVSVCSHADTNCPLLPAGTAKRHLPFTDPAQATGPEADINACFESVCGEIRDAMADLIHELSANRQMSVRQDSDEPLFQQSDVEIQSQSAVYQGFLKVEKLHLKHQLFGGGWSERLERELLIKEQAVGVLLLDPDTDRLVMVRQFRAGMLWQPESPWPLELVAGMVDKEETLEAVALRETREETGLTASGLVKICEYFNSPGASTEKVTLFCAKVDAEAAGGIHGLEQEHEDIKVVVLPREQALQRVRSGEINNAMSVIALQWLELNQKTLQKTWT
;
A
#
# COMPACT_ATOMS: atom_id res chain seq x y z
N MET A 1 -31.73 -5.24 18.22
CA MET A 1 -31.08 -6.53 18.55
C MET A 1 -29.61 -6.52 18.13
N ALA A 2 -29.29 -6.34 16.85
CA ALA A 2 -27.89 -6.38 16.36
C ALA A 2 -26.92 -5.43 17.08
N GLU A 3 -27.27 -4.14 17.21
CA GLU A 3 -26.44 -3.18 17.96
C GLU A 3 -26.23 -3.61 19.42
N GLY A 4 -27.28 -4.08 20.09
CA GLY A 4 -27.21 -4.54 21.48
C GLY A 4 -26.28 -5.76 21.63
N TRP A 5 -26.37 -6.73 20.71
CA TRP A 5 -25.47 -7.87 20.69
C TRP A 5 -24.03 -7.47 20.34
N ALA A 6 -23.82 -6.57 19.39
CA ALA A 6 -22.49 -6.06 19.06
C ALA A 6 -21.82 -5.36 20.25
N ARG A 7 -22.56 -4.52 20.99
CA ARG A 7 -22.10 -3.89 22.23
C ARG A 7 -21.78 -4.93 23.31
N ALA A 8 -22.66 -5.91 23.50
CA ALA A 8 -22.46 -6.97 24.49
C ALA A 8 -21.23 -7.85 24.15
N SER A 9 -21.01 -8.16 22.88
CA SER A 9 -19.82 -8.89 22.41
C SER A 9 -18.55 -8.06 22.57
N ALA A 10 -18.58 -6.77 22.23
CA ALA A 10 -17.42 -5.89 22.38
C ALA A 10 -17.02 -5.67 23.85
N ALA A 11 -17.99 -5.63 24.78
CA ALA A 11 -17.74 -5.53 26.21
C ALA A 11 -16.97 -6.72 26.80
N GLN A 12 -16.92 -7.86 26.08
CA GLN A 12 -16.15 -9.04 26.49
C GLN A 12 -14.71 -9.03 25.96
N LEU A 13 -14.35 -8.07 25.10
CA LEU A 13 -12.99 -7.93 24.58
C LEU A 13 -12.06 -7.26 25.59
N SER A 14 -10.75 -7.40 25.36
CA SER A 14 -9.71 -6.75 26.18
C SER A 14 -9.67 -5.23 26.03
N ASP A 15 -10.21 -4.69 24.93
CA ASP A 15 -10.28 -3.26 24.63
C ASP A 15 -11.71 -2.92 24.12
N PRO A 16 -12.70 -2.75 25.01
CA PRO A 16 -14.08 -2.49 24.62
C PRO A 16 -14.30 -1.15 23.92
N GLU A 17 -13.50 -0.13 24.25
CA GLU A 17 -13.58 1.23 23.69
C GLU A 17 -13.07 1.30 22.23
N ALA A 18 -12.54 0.18 21.72
CA ALA A 18 -12.15 0.00 20.33
C ALA A 18 -13.26 0.21 19.31
N PHE A 19 -14.51 0.00 19.73
CA PHE A 19 -15.66 -0.02 18.86
C PHE A 19 -16.69 1.04 19.28
N SER A 20 -17.16 1.79 18.29
CA SER A 20 -18.37 2.59 18.44
C SER A 20 -19.48 1.97 17.59
N PHE A 21 -20.70 1.98 18.12
CA PHE A 21 -21.86 1.40 17.46
C PHE A 21 -22.95 2.45 17.34
N SER A 22 -23.62 2.47 16.19
CA SER A 22 -24.80 3.29 15.94
C SER A 22 -25.81 2.46 15.16
N SER A 23 -27.09 2.46 15.56
CA SER A 23 -28.16 1.90 14.75
C SER A 23 -28.60 2.92 13.71
N ALA A 24 -28.88 2.46 12.49
CA ALA A 24 -29.36 3.31 11.42
C ALA A 24 -30.42 2.56 10.62
N GLY A 25 -31.68 2.96 10.77
CA GLY A 25 -32.81 2.45 10.02
C GLY A 25 -33.11 3.31 8.78
N LEU A 26 -33.76 2.71 7.78
CA LEU A 26 -34.31 3.47 6.65
C LEU A 26 -35.57 4.25 7.05
N GLU A 27 -36.29 3.78 8.07
CA GLU A 27 -37.49 4.40 8.61
C GLU A 27 -37.50 4.28 10.15
N ALA A 28 -38.06 5.27 10.84
CA ALA A 28 -38.19 5.25 12.30
C ALA A 28 -39.50 4.57 12.72
N HIS A 29 -39.42 3.38 13.32
CA HIS A 29 -40.61 2.60 13.72
C HIS A 29 -40.69 2.33 15.25
N GLY A 30 -39.69 2.82 16.00
CA GLY A 30 -39.55 2.53 17.42
C GLY A 30 -39.09 1.09 17.69
N LEU A 31 -38.77 0.78 18.95
CA LEU A 31 -38.32 -0.57 19.32
C LEU A 31 -39.49 -1.53 19.47
N ASN A 32 -39.38 -2.72 18.85
CA ASN A 32 -40.37 -3.77 19.00
C ASN A 32 -40.34 -4.33 20.44
N PRO A 33 -41.45 -4.32 21.20
CA PRO A 33 -41.48 -4.81 22.58
C PRO A 33 -41.04 -6.28 22.73
N ARG A 34 -41.29 -7.12 21.72
CA ARG A 34 -40.84 -8.53 21.72
C ARG A 34 -39.33 -8.64 21.57
N ALA A 35 -38.72 -7.76 20.77
CA ALA A 35 -37.26 -7.68 20.68
C ALA A 35 -36.63 -7.22 22.01
N VAL A 36 -37.26 -6.28 22.71
CA VAL A 36 -36.81 -5.85 24.05
C VAL A 36 -36.90 -7.02 25.04
N ALA A 37 -38.02 -7.73 25.06
CA ALA A 37 -38.23 -8.86 25.96
C ALA A 37 -37.24 -10.00 25.73
N VAL A 38 -37.02 -10.41 24.47
CA VAL A 38 -36.10 -11.53 24.15
C VAL A 38 -34.64 -11.18 24.42
N MET A 39 -34.21 -9.93 24.17
CA MET A 39 -32.86 -9.48 24.50
C MET A 39 -32.65 -9.45 26.03
N ALA A 40 -33.62 -8.93 26.79
CA ALA A 40 -33.56 -8.87 28.25
C ALA A 40 -33.48 -10.27 28.89
N GLN A 41 -34.23 -11.24 28.36
CA GLN A 41 -34.14 -12.65 28.77
C GLN A 41 -32.75 -13.24 28.54
N ASN A 42 -32.03 -12.76 27.53
CA ASN A 42 -30.66 -13.17 27.20
C ASN A 42 -29.59 -12.25 27.82
N GLY A 43 -29.96 -11.40 28.78
CA GLY A 43 -29.02 -10.60 29.57
C GLY A 43 -28.56 -9.29 28.92
N VAL A 44 -29.21 -8.85 27.83
CA VAL A 44 -28.89 -7.58 27.15
C VAL A 44 -30.10 -6.66 27.17
N ASP A 45 -30.00 -5.54 27.91
CA ASP A 45 -31.07 -4.53 27.94
C ASP A 45 -30.91 -3.53 26.78
N ILE A 46 -31.88 -3.54 25.87
CA ILE A 46 -31.95 -2.58 24.76
C ILE A 46 -33.07 -1.54 24.93
N SER A 47 -33.73 -1.48 26.08
CA SER A 47 -34.91 -0.62 26.31
C SER A 47 -34.65 0.88 26.10
N ALA A 48 -33.39 1.31 26.24
CA ALA A 48 -32.95 2.69 26.02
C ALA A 48 -32.46 2.97 24.59
N HIS A 49 -32.39 1.97 23.70
CA HIS A 49 -31.98 2.18 22.32
C HIS A 49 -33.07 2.93 21.53
N THR A 50 -32.66 3.59 20.45
CA THR A 50 -33.53 4.35 19.54
C THR A 50 -33.52 3.76 18.13
N SER A 51 -34.57 4.07 17.37
CA SER A 51 -34.68 3.70 15.96
C SER A 51 -34.33 4.92 15.12
N ASP A 52 -33.04 5.25 15.05
CA ASP A 52 -32.57 6.45 14.36
C ASP A 52 -32.61 6.26 12.84
N ILE A 53 -32.90 7.35 12.11
CA ILE A 53 -32.92 7.35 10.65
C ILE A 53 -31.50 7.52 10.13
N LEU A 54 -31.09 6.73 9.15
CA LEU A 54 -29.80 6.81 8.50
C LEU A 54 -29.58 8.21 7.87
N THR A 55 -28.43 8.82 8.18
CA THR A 55 -28.00 10.12 7.63
C THR A 55 -26.66 9.98 6.91
N ASP A 56 -26.35 10.95 6.04
CA ASP A 56 -25.06 10.99 5.34
C ASP A 56 -23.89 11.17 6.30
N GLU A 57 -24.08 11.91 7.41
CA GLU A 57 -23.06 12.07 8.45
C GLU A 57 -22.72 10.73 9.13
N MET A 58 -23.73 9.89 9.38
CA MET A 58 -23.49 8.55 9.95
C MET A 58 -22.71 7.66 8.99
N LEU A 59 -22.98 7.75 7.68
CA LEU A 59 -22.25 7.00 6.66
C LEU A 59 -20.81 7.49 6.52
N ALA A 60 -20.60 8.81 6.54
CA ALA A 60 -19.26 9.41 6.45
C ALA A 60 -18.39 9.10 7.67
N ALA A 61 -19.00 8.90 8.85
CA ALA A 61 -18.29 8.54 10.08
C ALA A 61 -18.05 7.03 10.24
N ALA A 62 -18.65 6.18 9.40
CA ALA A 62 -18.58 4.74 9.54
C ALA A 62 -17.41 4.13 8.75
N ASP A 63 -16.59 3.33 9.42
CA ASP A 63 -15.59 2.46 8.78
C ASP A 63 -16.26 1.24 8.13
N LEU A 64 -17.35 0.74 8.72
CA LEU A 64 -18.09 -0.44 8.28
C LEU A 64 -19.60 -0.25 8.45
N VAL A 65 -20.36 -0.54 7.40
CA VAL A 65 -21.83 -0.62 7.41
C VAL A 65 -22.27 -2.07 7.34
N VAL A 66 -23.08 -2.51 8.32
CA VAL A 66 -23.63 -3.87 8.40
C VAL A 66 -25.13 -3.87 8.12
N SER A 67 -25.55 -4.45 7.01
CA SER A 67 -26.98 -4.64 6.68
C SER A 67 -27.47 -5.98 7.25
N VAL A 68 -28.48 -5.95 8.12
CA VAL A 68 -29.00 -7.14 8.83
C VAL A 68 -30.27 -7.75 8.23
N CYS A 69 -30.92 -7.04 7.31
CA CYS A 69 -32.08 -7.54 6.59
C CYS A 69 -31.93 -7.28 5.09
N SER A 70 -32.56 -8.13 4.27
CA SER A 70 -32.52 -8.03 2.81
C SER A 70 -33.10 -6.71 2.28
N HIS A 71 -34.05 -6.13 3.00
CA HIS A 71 -34.60 -4.80 2.72
C HIS A 71 -33.54 -3.68 2.91
N ALA A 72 -32.75 -3.76 3.98
CA ALA A 72 -31.67 -2.79 4.20
C ALA A 72 -30.52 -2.97 3.19
N ASP A 73 -30.21 -4.20 2.78
CA ASP A 73 -29.10 -4.43 1.85
C ASP A 73 -29.35 -3.83 0.46
N THR A 74 -30.57 -3.95 -0.04
CA THR A 74 -30.99 -3.48 -1.37
C THR A 74 -31.20 -1.96 -1.42
N ASN A 75 -31.61 -1.35 -0.30
CA ASN A 75 -31.97 0.07 -0.24
C ASN A 75 -30.93 0.93 0.49
N CYS A 76 -29.78 0.36 0.86
CA CYS A 76 -28.68 1.13 1.45
C CYS A 76 -28.12 2.10 0.40
N PRO A 77 -27.98 3.40 0.73
CA PRO A 77 -27.43 4.40 -0.19
C PRO A 77 -25.98 4.07 -0.59
N LEU A 78 -25.50 4.76 -1.64
CA LEU A 78 -24.12 4.61 -2.10
C LEU A 78 -23.15 5.07 -1.01
N LEU A 79 -22.22 4.20 -0.62
CA LEU A 79 -21.32 4.45 0.52
C LEU A 79 -20.15 5.35 0.12
N PRO A 80 -19.64 6.20 1.03
CA PRO A 80 -18.42 6.98 0.82
C PRO A 80 -17.21 6.09 0.50
N ALA A 81 -16.23 6.67 -0.20
CA ALA A 81 -14.97 5.98 -0.47
C ALA A 81 -14.21 5.72 0.84
N GLY A 82 -13.94 4.45 1.14
CA GLY A 82 -13.28 4.02 2.38
C GLY A 82 -14.20 3.30 3.37
N THR A 83 -15.52 3.41 3.22
CA THR A 83 -16.48 2.69 4.06
C THR A 83 -16.73 1.29 3.52
N ALA A 84 -16.44 0.26 4.32
CA ALA A 84 -16.73 -1.13 3.97
C ALA A 84 -18.23 -1.45 4.13
N LYS A 85 -18.74 -2.40 3.35
CA LYS A 85 -20.11 -2.94 3.49
C LYS A 85 -20.06 -4.44 3.78
N ARG A 86 -20.86 -4.90 4.74
CA ARG A 86 -21.10 -6.32 4.99
C ARG A 86 -22.58 -6.61 5.14
N HIS A 87 -23.08 -7.63 4.46
CA HIS A 87 -24.45 -8.09 4.61
C HIS A 87 -24.50 -9.35 5.47
N LEU A 88 -25.31 -9.33 6.53
CA LEU A 88 -25.62 -10.47 7.39
C LEU A 88 -27.13 -10.73 7.31
N PRO A 89 -27.58 -11.66 6.46
CA PRO A 89 -29.00 -11.86 6.23
C PRO A 89 -29.65 -12.59 7.41
N PHE A 90 -30.60 -11.95 8.09
CA PHE A 90 -31.50 -12.60 9.04
C PHE A 90 -32.95 -12.52 8.58
N THR A 91 -33.76 -13.49 9.02
CA THR A 91 -35.20 -13.42 8.87
C THR A 91 -35.74 -12.28 9.73
N ASP A 92 -36.62 -11.43 9.19
CA ASP A 92 -37.24 -10.35 9.96
C ASP A 92 -38.34 -10.93 10.87
N PRO A 93 -38.13 -10.99 12.20
CA PRO A 93 -39.09 -11.59 13.11
C PRO A 93 -40.36 -10.74 13.25
N ALA A 94 -40.34 -9.46 12.84
CA ALA A 94 -41.54 -8.63 12.80
C ALA A 94 -42.56 -9.09 11.75
N GLN A 95 -42.13 -9.90 10.76
CA GLN A 95 -43.00 -10.48 9.73
C GLN A 95 -43.53 -11.87 10.12
N ALA A 96 -43.14 -12.41 11.27
CA ALA A 96 -43.64 -13.70 11.75
C ALA A 96 -45.17 -13.63 11.96
N THR A 97 -45.88 -14.62 11.44
CA THR A 97 -47.34 -14.75 11.58
C THR A 97 -47.69 -16.11 12.17
N GLY A 98 -48.79 -16.18 12.93
CA GLY A 98 -49.24 -17.42 13.55
C GLY A 98 -49.56 -17.28 15.05
N PRO A 99 -49.68 -18.39 15.76
CA PRO A 99 -49.81 -18.44 17.22
C PRO A 99 -48.72 -17.63 17.94
N GLU A 100 -49.04 -17.08 19.10
CA GLU A 100 -48.10 -16.28 19.90
C GLU A 100 -46.82 -17.06 20.27
N ALA A 101 -46.95 -18.36 20.52
CA ALA A 101 -45.81 -19.24 20.77
C ALA A 101 -44.85 -19.33 19.57
N ASP A 102 -45.39 -19.38 18.34
CA ASP A 102 -44.58 -19.50 17.12
C ASP A 102 -43.88 -18.16 16.78
N ILE A 103 -44.57 -17.03 17.04
CA ILE A 103 -43.97 -15.70 16.91
C ILE A 103 -42.82 -15.55 17.92
N ASN A 104 -43.04 -15.89 19.20
CA ASN A 104 -42.00 -15.79 20.22
C ASN A 104 -40.82 -16.71 19.92
N ALA A 105 -41.06 -17.95 19.47
CA ALA A 105 -40.01 -18.87 19.03
C ALA A 105 -39.20 -18.31 17.84
N CYS A 106 -39.84 -17.60 16.91
CA CYS A 106 -39.15 -16.90 15.83
C CYS A 106 -38.24 -15.78 16.36
N PHE A 107 -38.73 -14.95 17.29
CA PHE A 107 -37.91 -13.92 17.94
C PHE A 107 -36.73 -14.52 18.71
N GLU A 108 -36.91 -15.64 19.39
CA GLU A 108 -35.84 -16.37 20.09
C GLU A 108 -34.78 -16.91 19.12
N SER A 109 -35.21 -17.57 18.04
CA SER A 109 -34.30 -18.11 17.01
C SER A 109 -33.46 -17.00 16.38
N VAL A 110 -34.11 -15.94 15.89
CA VAL A 110 -33.42 -14.81 15.25
C VAL A 110 -32.53 -14.07 16.24
N CYS A 111 -32.95 -13.93 17.51
CA CYS A 111 -32.11 -13.34 18.55
C CYS A 111 -30.81 -14.12 18.75
N GLY A 112 -30.88 -15.46 18.75
CA GLY A 112 -29.71 -16.34 18.81
C GLY A 112 -28.82 -16.23 17.57
N GLU A 113 -29.40 -16.23 16.36
CA GLU A 113 -28.66 -16.05 15.10
C GLU A 113 -27.91 -14.71 15.07
N ILE A 114 -28.57 -13.63 15.48
CA ILE A 114 -27.94 -12.30 15.55
C ILE A 114 -26.84 -12.28 16.61
N ARG A 115 -27.06 -12.91 17.78
CA ARG A 115 -26.03 -13.00 18.83
C ARG A 115 -24.77 -13.66 18.28
N ASP A 116 -24.91 -14.83 17.67
CA ASP A 116 -23.79 -15.62 17.19
C ASP A 116 -23.06 -14.88 16.05
N ALA A 117 -23.81 -14.31 15.10
CA ALA A 117 -23.23 -13.54 14.01
C ALA A 117 -22.55 -12.24 14.46
N MET A 118 -23.08 -11.54 15.47
CA MET A 118 -22.43 -10.36 16.04
C MET A 118 -21.19 -10.75 16.85
N ALA A 119 -21.24 -11.84 17.60
CA ALA A 119 -20.06 -12.36 18.29
C ALA A 119 -18.95 -12.71 17.31
N ASP A 120 -19.27 -13.44 16.23
CA ASP A 120 -18.33 -13.78 15.17
C ASP A 120 -17.79 -12.53 14.48
N LEU A 121 -18.65 -11.57 14.13
CA LEU A 121 -18.23 -10.31 13.51
C LEU A 121 -17.30 -9.51 14.41
N ILE A 122 -17.62 -9.36 15.69
CA ILE A 122 -16.80 -8.60 16.64
C ILE A 122 -15.49 -9.32 16.93
N HIS A 123 -15.50 -10.65 17.04
CA HIS A 123 -14.27 -11.42 17.15
C HIS A 123 -13.42 -11.31 15.89
N GLU A 124 -14.01 -11.38 14.70
CA GLU A 124 -13.32 -11.21 13.43
C GLU A 124 -12.73 -9.80 13.29
N LEU A 125 -13.51 -8.75 13.57
CA LEU A 125 -13.03 -7.37 13.51
C LEU A 125 -11.99 -7.09 14.60
N SER A 126 -12.15 -7.64 15.80
CA SER A 126 -11.13 -7.55 16.85
C SER A 126 -9.88 -8.34 16.50
N ALA A 127 -10.01 -9.50 15.84
CA ALA A 127 -8.89 -10.31 15.38
C ALA A 127 -8.18 -9.63 14.21
N ASN A 128 -8.91 -9.00 13.29
CA ASN A 128 -8.38 -8.23 12.16
C ASN A 128 -7.75 -6.92 12.63
N ARG A 129 -8.32 -6.25 13.64
CA ARG A 129 -7.72 -5.08 14.30
C ARG A 129 -6.49 -5.52 15.09
N GLN A 130 -6.55 -6.64 15.82
CA GLN A 130 -5.37 -7.23 16.43
C GLN A 130 -4.39 -7.70 15.36
N MET A 131 -4.76 -8.13 14.17
CA MET A 131 -3.83 -8.47 13.08
C MET A 131 -3.28 -7.24 12.40
N SER A 132 -4.03 -6.14 12.29
CA SER A 132 -3.56 -4.84 11.80
C SER A 132 -2.65 -4.15 12.81
N VAL A 133 -2.87 -4.37 14.11
CA VAL A 133 -2.03 -3.88 15.21
C VAL A 133 -0.86 -4.86 15.50
N ARG A 134 -1.03 -6.17 15.28
CA ARG A 134 0.02 -7.22 15.40
C ARG A 134 0.83 -7.41 14.11
N GLN A 135 0.37 -6.90 12.96
CA GLN A 135 1.22 -6.77 11.78
C GLN A 135 2.35 -5.76 12.02
N ASP A 136 2.32 -5.01 13.12
CA ASP A 136 3.42 -4.17 13.59
C ASP A 136 4.20 -4.71 14.82
N SER A 137 3.90 -5.89 15.39
CA SER A 137 4.82 -6.58 16.32
C SER A 137 4.33 -7.97 16.76
N ASP A 138 5.02 -9.05 16.31
CA ASP A 138 5.31 -10.32 17.06
C ASP A 138 5.65 -11.54 16.16
N GLU A 139 6.11 -11.36 14.92
CA GLU A 139 7.16 -12.26 14.43
C GLU A 139 8.47 -11.83 15.11
N PRO A 140 9.38 -12.75 15.50
CA PRO A 140 10.74 -12.33 15.78
C PRO A 140 11.26 -11.65 14.51
N LEU A 141 11.31 -10.32 14.52
CA LEU A 141 12.00 -9.55 13.50
C LEU A 141 13.45 -9.99 13.58
N PHE A 142 13.82 -10.89 12.66
CA PHE A 142 15.18 -11.39 12.58
C PHE A 142 16.14 -10.22 12.40
N GLN A 143 17.17 -10.21 13.23
CA GLN A 143 18.21 -9.20 13.20
C GLN A 143 19.41 -9.74 12.42
N GLN A 144 20.42 -8.90 12.21
CA GLN A 144 21.65 -9.34 11.56
C GLN A 144 22.34 -10.49 12.33
N SER A 145 22.16 -10.55 13.65
CA SER A 145 22.64 -11.66 14.50
C SER A 145 21.95 -13.00 14.24
N ASP A 146 20.79 -13.00 13.58
CA ASP A 146 20.03 -14.20 13.21
C ASP A 146 20.44 -14.76 11.85
N VAL A 147 21.52 -14.23 11.27
CA VAL A 147 22.18 -14.72 10.06
C VAL A 147 23.64 -15.02 10.37
N GLU A 148 24.09 -16.22 10.03
CA GLU A 148 25.48 -16.63 10.15
C GLU A 148 26.07 -16.83 8.74
N ILE A 149 27.00 -15.97 8.34
CA ILE A 149 27.79 -16.18 7.11
C ILE A 149 28.96 -17.09 7.48
N GLN A 150 28.94 -18.30 6.94
CA GLN A 150 29.95 -19.33 7.20
C GLN A 150 31.17 -19.18 6.29
N SER A 151 30.95 -18.77 5.04
CA SER A 151 32.03 -18.37 4.14
C SER A 151 31.53 -17.43 3.04
N GLN A 152 32.45 -16.62 2.53
CA GLN A 152 32.23 -15.66 1.45
C GLN A 152 33.47 -15.67 0.55
N SER A 153 33.27 -15.81 -0.75
CA SER A 153 34.37 -15.89 -1.72
C SER A 153 33.97 -15.30 -3.06
N ALA A 154 34.85 -14.53 -3.69
CA ALA A 154 34.64 -14.07 -5.05
C ALA A 154 34.66 -15.26 -6.01
N VAL A 155 33.61 -15.39 -6.82
CA VAL A 155 33.55 -16.36 -7.93
C VAL A 155 33.84 -15.70 -9.27
N TYR A 156 33.61 -14.39 -9.35
CA TYR A 156 33.99 -13.56 -10.49
C TYR A 156 34.35 -12.16 -10.02
N GLN A 157 35.40 -11.58 -10.62
CA GLN A 157 35.86 -10.22 -10.35
C GLN A 157 36.33 -9.58 -11.65
N GLY A 158 35.46 -8.80 -12.27
CA GLY A 158 35.74 -7.96 -13.44
C GLY A 158 35.14 -6.57 -13.23
N PHE A 159 34.47 -6.02 -14.25
CA PHE A 159 33.64 -4.82 -14.09
C PHE A 159 32.53 -5.06 -13.04
N LEU A 160 31.91 -6.24 -13.09
CA LEU A 160 31.01 -6.72 -12.03
C LEU A 160 31.78 -7.60 -11.05
N LYS A 161 31.31 -7.62 -9.80
CA LYS A 161 31.79 -8.52 -8.75
C LYS A 161 30.69 -9.47 -8.34
N VAL A 162 30.94 -10.78 -8.43
CA VAL A 162 30.01 -11.82 -7.98
C VAL A 162 30.67 -12.62 -6.88
N GLU A 163 29.98 -12.74 -5.75
CA GLU A 163 30.44 -13.50 -4.60
C GLU A 163 29.51 -14.68 -4.33
N LYS A 164 30.11 -15.80 -3.91
CA LYS A 164 29.39 -16.96 -3.40
C LYS A 164 29.43 -16.93 -1.88
N LEU A 165 28.26 -17.00 -1.27
CA LEU A 165 28.07 -17.04 0.17
C LEU A 165 27.55 -18.41 0.57
N HIS A 166 28.11 -18.93 1.65
CA HIS A 166 27.49 -20.00 2.42
C HIS A 166 27.01 -19.45 3.74
N LEU A 167 25.73 -19.58 4.03
CA LEU A 167 25.13 -18.98 5.21
C LEU A 167 24.05 -19.87 5.82
N LYS A 168 23.67 -19.54 7.04
CA LYS A 168 22.46 -20.02 7.71
C LYS A 168 21.68 -18.82 8.23
N HIS A 169 20.38 -18.97 8.39
CA HIS A 169 19.54 -17.99 9.08
C HIS A 169 18.55 -18.68 10.01
N GLN A 170 18.01 -17.95 10.98
CA GLN A 170 16.91 -18.43 11.80
C GLN A 170 15.64 -18.65 10.95
N LEU A 171 14.90 -19.72 11.25
CA LEU A 171 13.65 -20.07 10.60
C LEU A 171 12.46 -19.52 11.39
N PHE A 172 11.40 -19.12 10.70
CA PHE A 172 10.14 -18.69 11.35
C PHE A 172 9.53 -19.78 12.24
N GLY A 173 9.73 -21.07 11.89
CA GLY A 173 9.32 -22.21 12.73
C GLY A 173 10.25 -22.50 13.92
N GLY A 174 11.26 -21.65 14.15
CA GLY A 174 12.31 -21.83 15.15
C GLY A 174 13.51 -22.63 14.64
N GLY A 175 14.67 -22.36 15.24
CA GLY A 175 15.93 -23.03 14.92
C GLY A 175 16.61 -22.48 13.67
N TRP A 176 17.82 -22.98 13.40
CA TRP A 176 18.63 -22.57 12.26
C TRP A 176 18.30 -23.37 11.00
N SER A 177 18.36 -22.71 9.86
CA SER A 177 18.31 -23.36 8.55
C SER A 177 19.47 -24.34 8.37
N GLU A 178 19.31 -25.24 7.40
CA GLU A 178 20.47 -25.91 6.80
C GLU A 178 21.38 -24.88 6.09
N ARG A 179 22.59 -25.31 5.74
CA ARG A 179 23.54 -24.45 5.01
C ARG A 179 22.96 -24.12 3.64
N LEU A 180 22.80 -22.83 3.38
CA LEU A 180 22.36 -22.27 2.11
C LEU A 180 23.58 -21.81 1.30
N GLU A 181 23.47 -21.92 -0.02
CA GLU A 181 24.40 -21.30 -0.97
C GLU A 181 23.67 -20.20 -1.75
N ARG A 182 24.30 -19.02 -1.87
CA ARG A 182 23.81 -17.90 -2.67
C ARG A 182 24.93 -17.30 -3.49
N GLU A 183 24.63 -16.96 -4.74
CA GLU A 183 25.49 -16.12 -5.57
C GLU A 183 24.92 -14.70 -5.57
N LEU A 184 25.74 -13.74 -5.18
CA LEU A 184 25.33 -12.36 -4.94
C LEU A 184 26.15 -11.42 -5.83
N LEU A 185 25.44 -10.62 -6.63
CA LEU A 185 26.02 -9.54 -7.40
C LEU A 185 26.26 -8.33 -6.50
N ILE A 186 27.53 -8.05 -6.23
CA ILE A 186 27.95 -6.93 -5.40
C ILE A 186 27.97 -5.66 -6.26
N LYS A 187 27.08 -4.73 -5.94
CA LYS A 187 27.00 -3.39 -6.54
C LYS A 187 26.99 -2.33 -5.46
N GLU A 188 27.62 -1.21 -5.78
CA GLU A 188 27.54 0.02 -4.98
C GLU A 188 26.16 0.67 -5.12
N GLN A 189 25.89 1.67 -4.28
CA GLN A 189 24.63 2.43 -4.32
C GLN A 189 24.54 3.24 -5.62
N ALA A 190 23.32 3.43 -6.11
CA ALA A 190 23.04 4.29 -7.25
C ALA A 190 22.00 5.37 -6.89
N VAL A 191 22.00 6.44 -7.67
CA VAL A 191 21.04 7.54 -7.59
C VAL A 191 20.32 7.66 -8.92
N GLY A 192 19.00 7.88 -8.88
CA GLY A 192 18.19 8.21 -10.05
C GLY A 192 17.43 9.52 -9.83
N VAL A 193 17.28 10.34 -10.88
CA VAL A 193 16.70 11.68 -10.78
C VAL A 193 15.59 11.87 -11.83
N LEU A 194 14.38 12.10 -11.34
CA LEU A 194 13.24 12.54 -12.13
C LEU A 194 13.30 14.06 -12.33
N LEU A 195 13.65 14.48 -13.54
CA LEU A 195 13.71 15.89 -13.91
C LEU A 195 12.36 16.38 -14.41
N LEU A 196 11.77 17.33 -13.70
CA LEU A 196 10.48 17.92 -14.02
C LEU A 196 10.65 19.43 -14.21
N ASP A 197 10.13 19.93 -15.33
CA ASP A 197 9.86 21.33 -15.53
C ASP A 197 8.42 21.62 -15.05
N PRO A 198 8.26 22.32 -13.90
CA PRO A 198 6.95 22.60 -13.35
C PRO A 198 6.17 23.66 -14.14
N ASP A 199 6.84 24.50 -14.92
CA ASP A 199 6.21 25.59 -15.66
C ASP A 199 5.57 25.06 -16.94
N THR A 200 6.18 24.05 -17.57
CA THR A 200 5.69 23.47 -18.84
C THR A 200 5.03 22.08 -18.70
N ASP A 201 5.00 21.49 -17.50
CA ASP A 201 4.56 20.10 -17.20
C ASP A 201 5.26 19.06 -18.11
N ARG A 202 6.57 19.22 -18.27
CA ARG A 202 7.43 18.37 -19.10
C ARG A 202 8.48 17.66 -18.28
N LEU A 203 8.82 16.47 -18.71
CA LEU A 203 9.92 15.68 -18.16
C LEU A 203 11.12 15.74 -19.08
N VAL A 204 12.30 15.75 -18.49
CA VAL A 204 13.56 15.52 -19.17
C VAL A 204 14.05 14.13 -18.80
N MET A 205 14.12 13.24 -19.80
CA MET A 205 14.55 11.86 -19.68
C MET A 205 15.71 11.60 -20.64
N VAL A 206 16.36 10.46 -20.53
CA VAL A 206 17.51 10.10 -21.36
C VAL A 206 17.32 8.76 -22.05
N ARG A 207 18.01 8.58 -23.18
CA ARG A 207 18.19 7.27 -23.82
C ARG A 207 19.67 6.95 -23.91
N GLN A 208 20.02 5.75 -23.45
CA GLN A 208 21.37 5.22 -23.53
C GLN A 208 21.32 3.72 -23.80
N PHE A 209 22.40 3.17 -24.36
CA PHE A 209 22.48 1.74 -24.64
C PHE A 209 22.56 0.95 -23.34
N ARG A 210 21.69 -0.05 -23.17
CA ARG A 210 21.74 -0.98 -22.04
C ARG A 210 21.98 -2.40 -22.54
N ALA A 211 23.17 -2.94 -22.27
CA ALA A 211 23.51 -4.33 -22.59
C ALA A 211 22.53 -5.34 -21.96
N GLY A 212 21.97 -5.02 -20.78
CA GLY A 212 20.94 -5.85 -20.12
C GLY A 212 19.62 -5.96 -20.90
N MET A 213 19.40 -5.09 -21.90
CA MET A 213 18.22 -5.08 -22.76
C MET A 213 18.51 -5.56 -24.18
N LEU A 214 19.67 -6.20 -24.43
CA LEU A 214 20.10 -6.66 -25.76
C LEU A 214 19.04 -7.51 -26.50
N TRP A 215 18.25 -8.25 -25.74
CA TRP A 215 17.24 -9.18 -26.26
C TRP A 215 15.81 -8.63 -26.22
N GLN A 216 15.65 -7.34 -25.92
CA GLN A 216 14.35 -6.69 -26.00
C GLN A 216 13.96 -6.53 -27.48
N PRO A 217 12.76 -6.99 -27.91
CA PRO A 217 12.37 -6.94 -29.31
C PRO A 217 12.32 -5.53 -29.91
N GLU A 218 12.00 -4.52 -29.09
CA GLU A 218 11.82 -3.15 -29.55
C GLU A 218 13.16 -2.42 -29.71
N SER A 219 13.92 -2.30 -28.61
CA SER A 219 15.20 -1.61 -28.61
C SER A 219 15.97 -1.85 -27.29
N PRO A 220 17.31 -1.96 -27.35
CA PRO A 220 18.16 -1.92 -26.16
C PRO A 220 18.49 -0.49 -25.68
N TRP A 221 17.86 0.55 -26.25
CA TRP A 221 17.94 1.95 -25.79
C TRP A 221 16.65 2.36 -25.06
N PRO A 222 16.46 1.98 -23.79
CA PRO A 222 15.29 2.39 -23.01
C PRO A 222 15.21 3.92 -22.86
N LEU A 223 14.01 4.40 -22.54
CA LEU A 223 13.80 5.76 -22.03
C LEU A 223 13.87 5.70 -20.49
N GLU A 224 14.82 6.42 -19.91
CA GLU A 224 15.19 6.30 -18.50
C GLU A 224 15.26 7.67 -17.80
N LEU A 225 15.29 7.64 -16.47
CA LEU A 225 15.73 8.78 -15.67
C LEU A 225 17.22 9.03 -15.87
N VAL A 226 17.67 10.21 -15.47
CA VAL A 226 19.10 10.42 -15.21
C VAL A 226 19.52 9.53 -14.05
N ALA A 227 20.66 8.86 -14.15
CA ALA A 227 21.14 8.01 -13.05
C ALA A 227 22.65 7.82 -13.06
N GLY A 228 23.22 7.67 -11.87
CA GLY A 228 24.65 7.39 -11.71
C GLY A 228 24.99 6.63 -10.45
N MET A 229 26.20 6.09 -10.41
CA MET A 229 26.73 5.38 -9.25
C MET A 229 27.27 6.36 -8.21
N VAL A 230 27.18 5.97 -6.94
CA VAL A 230 27.68 6.77 -5.83
C VAL A 230 29.14 6.41 -5.57
N ASP A 231 30.03 7.38 -5.74
CA ASP A 231 31.42 7.25 -5.32
C ASP A 231 31.58 7.42 -3.80
N LYS A 232 32.68 6.88 -3.25
CA LYS A 232 32.86 6.65 -1.80
C LYS A 232 32.91 7.90 -0.91
N GLU A 233 32.75 9.10 -1.46
CA GLU A 233 32.87 10.37 -0.73
C GLU A 233 31.77 11.38 -1.09
N GLU A 234 30.83 11.05 -1.97
CA GLU A 234 29.77 11.97 -2.41
C GLU A 234 28.49 11.79 -1.59
N THR A 235 27.77 12.89 -1.32
CA THR A 235 26.39 12.79 -0.82
C THR A 235 25.47 12.40 -1.98
N LEU A 236 24.37 11.72 -1.67
CA LEU A 236 23.41 11.27 -2.69
C LEU A 236 22.82 12.44 -3.49
N GLU A 237 22.62 13.58 -2.84
CA GLU A 237 22.18 14.82 -3.47
C GLU A 237 23.24 15.41 -4.39
N ALA A 238 24.52 15.33 -4.04
CA ALA A 238 25.61 15.81 -4.87
C ALA A 238 25.73 14.96 -6.15
N VAL A 239 25.63 13.63 -6.03
CA VAL A 239 25.57 12.70 -7.17
C VAL A 239 24.39 13.04 -8.08
N ALA A 240 23.18 13.19 -7.51
CA ALA A 240 21.99 13.56 -8.29
C ALA A 240 22.20 14.83 -9.15
N LEU A 241 22.81 15.87 -8.56
CA LEU A 241 23.09 17.13 -9.25
C LEU A 241 24.21 17.00 -10.28
N ARG A 242 25.28 16.26 -9.97
CA ARG A 242 26.40 15.97 -10.88
C ARG A 242 25.91 15.22 -12.12
N GLU A 243 25.23 14.11 -11.93
CA GLU A 243 24.71 13.25 -13.00
C GLU A 243 23.70 13.99 -13.88
N THR A 244 22.83 14.83 -13.28
CA THR A 244 21.93 15.69 -14.06
C THR A 244 22.72 16.58 -15.01
N ARG A 245 23.81 17.16 -14.55
CA ARG A 245 24.65 18.03 -15.38
C ARG A 245 25.40 17.25 -16.46
N GLU A 246 25.95 16.09 -16.12
CA GLU A 246 26.76 15.27 -17.03
C GLU A 246 25.92 14.62 -18.14
N GLU A 247 24.74 14.09 -17.81
CA GLU A 247 23.88 13.37 -18.77
C GLU A 247 22.94 14.28 -19.56
N THR A 248 22.69 15.52 -19.11
CA THR A 248 21.72 16.42 -19.78
C THR A 248 22.21 17.84 -20.05
N GLY A 249 23.33 18.25 -19.45
CA GLY A 249 23.81 19.63 -19.48
C GLY A 249 22.99 20.61 -18.63
N LEU A 250 21.94 20.16 -17.95
CA LEU A 250 21.04 21.01 -17.17
C LEU A 250 21.56 21.26 -15.75
N THR A 251 21.09 22.37 -15.17
CA THR A 251 21.21 22.60 -13.73
C THR A 251 19.88 22.26 -13.07
N ALA A 252 19.93 21.37 -12.08
CA ALA A 252 18.78 21.00 -11.26
C ALA A 252 18.74 21.79 -9.95
N SER A 253 17.53 21.99 -9.42
CA SER A 253 17.31 22.58 -8.09
C SER A 253 16.11 21.94 -7.40
N GLY A 254 15.87 22.30 -6.13
CA GLY A 254 14.67 21.87 -5.40
C GLY A 254 14.52 20.36 -5.27
N LEU A 255 15.64 19.65 -5.02
CA LEU A 255 15.65 18.19 -4.85
C LEU A 255 14.66 17.75 -3.77
N VAL A 256 13.82 16.79 -4.14
CA VAL A 256 12.89 16.09 -3.25
C VAL A 256 13.21 14.61 -3.31
N LYS A 257 13.52 13.99 -2.17
CA LYS A 257 13.72 12.55 -2.10
C LYS A 257 12.40 11.83 -2.35
N ILE A 258 12.39 10.89 -3.29
CA ILE A 258 11.25 10.06 -3.65
C ILE A 258 11.18 8.86 -2.70
N CYS A 259 12.17 7.97 -2.78
CA CYS A 259 12.27 6.77 -1.96
C CYS A 259 13.67 6.15 -2.05
N GLU A 260 13.89 5.10 -1.27
CA GLU A 260 15.00 4.17 -1.44
C GLU A 260 14.43 2.78 -1.70
N TYR A 261 15.03 2.03 -2.62
CA TYR A 261 14.60 0.67 -2.89
C TYR A 261 15.78 -0.24 -3.26
N PHE A 262 15.65 -1.53 -3.01
CA PHE A 262 16.58 -2.53 -3.51
C PHE A 262 16.13 -3.01 -4.89
N ASN A 263 17.03 -2.96 -5.87
CA ASN A 263 16.67 -3.25 -7.26
C ASN A 263 16.30 -4.73 -7.47
N SER A 264 17.07 -5.65 -6.89
CA SER A 264 16.80 -7.08 -6.93
C SER A 264 17.41 -7.79 -5.69
N PRO A 265 16.78 -7.66 -4.51
CA PRO A 265 17.39 -8.08 -3.23
C PRO A 265 17.62 -9.59 -3.10
N GLY A 266 17.01 -10.41 -3.97
CA GLY A 266 17.26 -11.85 -4.00
C GLY A 266 18.66 -12.23 -4.51
N ALA A 267 19.32 -11.35 -5.28
CA ALA A 267 20.58 -11.66 -5.95
C ALA A 267 21.53 -10.46 -6.10
N SER A 268 21.17 -9.25 -5.66
CA SER A 268 22.04 -8.08 -5.74
C SER A 268 21.97 -7.22 -4.48
N THR A 269 23.11 -6.62 -4.13
CA THR A 269 23.23 -5.63 -3.06
C THR A 269 22.81 -4.22 -3.49
N GLU A 270 22.46 -4.02 -4.76
CA GLU A 270 22.17 -2.69 -5.31
C GLU A 270 20.98 -2.03 -4.61
N LYS A 271 21.30 -0.98 -3.86
CA LYS A 271 20.34 -0.03 -3.30
C LYS A 271 20.32 1.20 -4.20
N VAL A 272 19.12 1.69 -4.49
CA VAL A 272 18.90 2.88 -5.32
C VAL A 272 18.16 3.94 -4.50
N THR A 273 18.62 5.18 -4.59
CA THR A 273 17.92 6.35 -4.05
C THR A 273 17.37 7.18 -5.19
N LEU A 274 16.07 7.46 -5.16
CA LEU A 274 15.42 8.27 -6.18
C LEU A 274 15.16 9.69 -5.67
N PHE A 275 15.39 10.68 -6.52
CA PHE A 275 15.05 12.09 -6.30
C PHE A 275 14.17 12.61 -7.43
N CYS A 276 13.41 13.67 -7.14
CA CYS A 276 12.80 14.54 -8.12
C CYS A 276 13.45 15.92 -8.04
N ALA A 277 13.75 16.54 -9.18
CA ALA A 277 14.37 17.86 -9.23
C ALA A 277 13.71 18.75 -10.27
N LYS A 278 13.70 20.06 -9.98
CA LYS A 278 13.27 21.10 -10.92
C LYS A 278 14.34 21.33 -11.97
N VAL A 279 13.92 21.46 -13.22
CA VAL A 279 14.75 21.90 -14.34
C VAL A 279 13.98 22.87 -15.24
N ASP A 280 14.70 23.59 -16.09
CA ASP A 280 14.14 24.28 -17.25
C ASP A 280 14.25 23.35 -18.46
N ALA A 281 13.11 22.88 -19.00
CA ALA A 281 13.11 21.95 -20.13
C ALA A 281 13.34 22.65 -21.48
N GLU A 282 13.28 23.98 -21.59
CA GLU A 282 13.60 24.69 -22.83
C GLU A 282 15.08 24.61 -23.17
N ALA A 283 15.94 24.55 -22.15
CA ALA A 283 17.38 24.36 -22.29
C ALA A 283 17.78 22.90 -22.58
N ALA A 284 16.83 21.97 -22.58
CA ALA A 284 17.10 20.54 -22.67
C ALA A 284 17.17 20.02 -24.12
N GLY A 285 18.14 19.14 -24.39
CA GLY A 285 18.31 18.49 -25.68
C GLY A 285 19.76 18.10 -25.93
N GLY A 286 20.04 17.58 -27.13
CA GLY A 286 21.40 17.21 -27.53
C GLY A 286 21.82 15.80 -27.13
N ILE A 287 23.13 15.56 -27.28
CA ILE A 287 23.82 14.31 -26.93
C ILE A 287 24.88 14.66 -25.91
N HIS A 288 24.92 13.91 -24.82
CA HIS A 288 25.78 14.11 -23.64
C HIS A 288 26.33 12.76 -23.18
N GLY A 289 26.94 12.75 -21.99
CA GLY A 289 27.71 11.61 -21.46
C GLY A 289 29.21 11.89 -21.50
N LEU A 290 29.96 11.09 -20.76
CA LEU A 290 31.42 11.21 -20.71
C LEU A 290 32.08 10.31 -21.77
N GLU A 291 32.85 10.92 -22.68
CA GLU A 291 33.59 10.18 -23.73
C GLU A 291 34.52 9.10 -23.14
N GLN A 292 35.07 9.38 -21.95
CA GLN A 292 35.96 8.49 -21.21
C GLN A 292 35.23 7.27 -20.61
N GLU A 293 33.91 7.37 -20.45
CA GLU A 293 33.05 6.31 -19.92
C GLU A 293 32.30 5.55 -21.03
N HIS A 294 32.59 5.87 -22.30
CA HIS A 294 31.93 5.31 -23.48
C HIS A 294 30.41 5.51 -23.47
N GLU A 295 29.95 6.61 -22.88
CA GLU A 295 28.54 6.96 -22.81
C GLU A 295 28.10 7.75 -24.05
N ASP A 296 26.97 7.35 -24.62
CA ASP A 296 26.27 8.05 -25.71
C ASP A 296 24.82 8.24 -25.29
N ILE A 297 24.54 9.40 -24.71
CA ILE A 297 23.29 9.68 -24.00
C ILE A 297 22.51 10.74 -24.77
N LYS A 298 21.31 10.38 -25.23
CA LYS A 298 20.40 11.30 -25.91
C LYS A 298 19.34 11.83 -24.95
N VAL A 299 19.27 13.14 -24.80
CA VAL A 299 18.21 13.81 -24.03
C VAL A 299 16.89 13.78 -24.79
N VAL A 300 15.81 13.45 -24.08
CA VAL A 300 14.44 13.39 -24.58
C VAL A 300 13.53 14.21 -23.67
N VAL A 301 12.92 15.23 -24.25
CA VAL A 301 11.90 16.04 -23.57
C VAL A 301 10.52 15.58 -24.02
N LEU A 302 9.62 15.31 -23.07
CA LEU A 302 8.26 14.88 -23.37
C LEU A 302 7.26 15.39 -22.31
N PRO A 303 5.98 15.61 -22.67
CA PRO A 303 4.95 15.91 -21.69
C PRO A 303 4.83 14.80 -20.64
N ARG A 304 4.61 15.17 -19.38
CA ARG A 304 4.46 14.22 -18.26
C ARG A 304 3.41 13.14 -18.55
N GLU A 305 2.24 13.52 -19.08
CA GLU A 305 1.17 12.57 -19.40
C GLU A 305 1.61 11.53 -20.45
N GLN A 306 2.44 11.93 -21.42
CA GLN A 306 2.97 10.97 -22.40
C GLN A 306 3.91 9.98 -21.75
N ALA A 307 4.76 10.40 -20.80
CA ALA A 307 5.63 9.48 -20.06
C ALA A 307 4.81 8.48 -19.24
N LEU A 308 3.74 8.94 -18.57
CA LEU A 308 2.82 8.07 -17.83
C LEU A 308 2.11 7.08 -18.75
N GLN A 309 1.70 7.51 -19.94
CA GLN A 309 1.11 6.61 -20.93
C GLN A 309 2.10 5.54 -21.40
N ARG A 310 3.39 5.88 -21.55
CA ARG A 310 4.46 4.93 -21.89
C ARG A 310 4.76 3.93 -20.76
N VAL A 311 4.59 4.33 -19.50
CA VAL A 311 4.60 3.38 -18.37
C VAL A 311 3.41 2.43 -18.48
N ARG A 312 2.20 2.95 -18.72
CA ARG A 312 0.98 2.14 -18.87
C ARG A 312 1.05 1.15 -20.03
N SER A 313 1.69 1.53 -21.15
CA SER A 313 1.86 0.66 -22.31
C SER A 313 3.01 -0.34 -22.19
N GLY A 314 3.92 -0.16 -21.22
CA GLY A 314 5.12 -0.98 -21.06
C GLY A 314 6.33 -0.54 -21.91
N GLU A 315 6.25 0.59 -22.62
CA GLU A 315 7.39 1.17 -23.34
C GLU A 315 8.47 1.67 -22.35
N ILE A 316 8.05 2.27 -21.23
CA ILE A 316 8.93 2.54 -20.09
C ILE A 316 8.78 1.38 -19.10
N ASN A 317 9.81 0.55 -19.00
CA ASN A 317 9.79 -0.71 -18.25
C ASN A 317 11.03 -0.95 -17.37
N ASN A 318 11.83 0.08 -17.11
CA ASN A 318 12.92 0.04 -16.13
C ASN A 318 12.42 0.52 -14.76
N ALA A 319 12.91 -0.11 -13.68
CA ALA A 319 12.37 0.08 -12.33
C ALA A 319 12.41 1.54 -11.84
N MET A 320 13.56 2.22 -12.01
CA MET A 320 13.73 3.61 -11.55
C MET A 320 12.67 4.53 -12.15
N SER A 321 12.50 4.47 -13.48
CA SER A 321 11.54 5.32 -14.19
C SER A 321 10.10 5.00 -13.82
N VAL A 322 9.75 3.72 -13.75
CA VAL A 322 8.38 3.30 -13.39
C VAL A 322 8.03 3.78 -11.98
N ILE A 323 8.92 3.57 -11.00
CA ILE A 323 8.71 3.98 -9.61
C ILE A 323 8.58 5.51 -9.51
N ALA A 324 9.51 6.27 -10.11
CA ALA A 324 9.52 7.72 -10.00
C ALA A 324 8.30 8.36 -10.69
N LEU A 325 7.90 7.87 -11.87
CA LEU A 325 6.75 8.38 -12.60
C LEU A 325 5.43 8.08 -11.86
N GLN A 326 5.29 6.89 -11.28
CA GLN A 326 4.14 6.57 -10.43
C GLN A 326 4.10 7.43 -9.17
N TRP A 327 5.26 7.66 -8.54
CA TRP A 327 5.34 8.58 -7.40
C TRP A 327 4.92 9.99 -7.80
N LEU A 328 5.36 10.50 -8.96
CA LEU A 328 4.99 11.84 -9.42
C LEU A 328 3.48 11.96 -9.61
N GLU A 329 2.84 10.95 -10.21
CA GLU A 329 1.38 10.93 -10.38
C GLU A 329 0.63 11.00 -9.04
N LEU A 330 1.15 10.31 -8.01
CA LEU A 330 0.56 10.33 -6.67
C LEU A 330 0.82 11.64 -5.90
N ASN A 331 1.92 12.33 -6.19
CA ASN A 331 2.42 13.44 -5.38
C ASN A 331 2.36 14.81 -6.08
N GLN A 332 1.88 14.89 -7.33
CA GLN A 332 1.92 16.09 -8.16
C GLN A 332 1.41 17.35 -7.45
N LYS A 333 0.23 17.27 -6.81
CA LYS A 333 -0.39 18.41 -6.12
C LYS A 333 0.45 18.92 -4.95
N THR A 334 1.08 18.01 -4.22
CA THR A 334 1.96 18.35 -3.10
C THR A 334 3.26 18.95 -3.62
N LEU A 335 3.83 18.36 -4.67
CA LEU A 335 5.06 18.83 -5.29
C LEU A 335 4.91 20.26 -5.84
N GLN A 336 3.83 20.54 -6.57
CA GLN A 336 3.52 21.87 -7.08
C GLN A 336 3.48 22.92 -5.98
N LYS A 337 2.82 22.64 -4.84
CA LYS A 337 2.75 23.56 -3.70
C LYS A 337 4.11 23.86 -3.07
N THR A 338 4.98 22.86 -3.00
CA THR A 338 6.36 23.03 -2.48
C THR A 338 7.23 23.83 -3.43
N TRP A 339 6.84 23.88 -4.70
CA TRP A 339 7.67 24.40 -5.79
C TRP A 339 7.25 25.78 -6.30
N THR A 340 6.02 26.22 -6.05
CA THR A 340 5.57 27.62 -6.13
C THR A 340 6.10 28.47 -4.98
#